data_AF-A0AAJ2SF72-F1
#
_entry.id   AF-A0AAJ2SF72-F1
#
_cell.length_a   1.000
_cell.length_b   1.000
_cell.length_c   1.000
_cell.angle_alpha   90.00
_cell.angle_beta   90.00
_cell.angle_gamma   90.00
#
_symmetry.space_group_name_H-M   'P 1'
#
loop_
_entity.id
_entity.type
_entity.pdbx_description
1 polymer ?
#
loop_
_entity_poly.entity_id
_entity_poly.type
_entity_poly.pdbx_seq_one_letter_code
_entity_poly.pdbx_strand_id
1 'polypeptide(L)'
;MKKSDKKDFVFSKLLELLKTQDFYLVKTGLDPTFVLKEKDHTISFFFNFKDVGEIDFSKVRLTLNVVEEIMFEIKLPNQDYSTLDNKKYFLITIEDKISVMPEGYQSGIGYNVETQEQLDFFTNWIINYLEKEGKEFIKKFTYLPNVLKEMDKLEHDGKYWNELLAGGPEFLFRGLIISKLCNDEKYENKLLYVKSLLKSMADEYLTYFEKLKFRLENLEPKYNI
;
A
#
# COMPACT_ATOMS: atom_id res chain seq x y z
N MET A 1 -24.45 -9.60 16.43
CA MET A 1 -24.91 -8.66 15.37
C MET A 1 -24.65 -9.26 13.99
N LYS A 2 -25.55 -9.11 13.00
CA LYS A 2 -25.32 -9.70 11.66
C LYS A 2 -24.22 -8.96 10.90
N LYS A 3 -23.52 -9.68 10.03
CA LYS A 3 -22.50 -9.13 9.13
C LYS A 3 -23.03 -8.03 8.21
N SER A 4 -24.27 -8.17 7.71
CA SER A 4 -24.96 -7.14 6.91
C SER A 4 -25.09 -5.84 7.68
N ASP A 5 -25.54 -5.91 8.93
CA ASP A 5 -25.86 -4.74 9.75
C ASP A 5 -24.58 -3.95 10.06
N LYS A 6 -23.48 -4.65 10.38
CA LYS A 6 -22.14 -4.05 10.55
C LYS A 6 -21.68 -3.35 9.28
N LYS A 7 -21.80 -4.01 8.13
CA LYS A 7 -21.37 -3.49 6.83
C LYS A 7 -22.14 -2.22 6.47
N ASP A 8 -23.46 -2.24 6.61
CA ASP A 8 -24.32 -1.10 6.30
C ASP A 8 -24.04 0.08 7.25
N PHE A 9 -23.85 -0.20 8.54
CA PHE A 9 -23.49 0.82 9.52
C PHE A 9 -22.15 1.50 9.18
N VAL A 10 -21.06 0.74 9.08
CA VAL A 10 -19.72 1.28 8.78
C VAL A 10 -19.75 2.07 7.48
N PHE A 11 -20.35 1.51 6.42
CA PHE A 11 -20.33 2.16 5.11
C PHE A 11 -21.23 3.39 5.05
N SER A 12 -22.34 3.44 5.77
CA SER A 12 -23.14 4.67 5.83
C SER A 12 -22.32 5.84 6.37
N LYS A 13 -21.54 5.62 7.43
CA LYS A 13 -20.68 6.64 8.05
C LYS A 13 -19.51 7.04 7.16
N LEU A 14 -18.83 6.05 6.56
CA LEU A 14 -17.71 6.35 5.66
C LEU A 14 -18.14 7.04 4.37
N LEU A 15 -19.28 6.66 3.80
CA LEU A 15 -19.82 7.33 2.61
C LEU A 15 -20.20 8.78 2.91
N GLU A 16 -20.69 9.07 4.11
CA GLU A 16 -20.96 10.45 4.56
C GLU A 16 -19.66 11.27 4.67
N LEU A 17 -18.64 10.73 5.34
CA LEU A 17 -17.32 11.36 5.49
C LEU A 17 -16.65 11.65 4.13
N LEU A 18 -16.70 10.70 3.21
CA LEU A 18 -15.92 10.72 1.97
C LEU A 18 -16.67 11.37 0.79
N LYS A 19 -17.93 11.78 0.99
CA LYS A 19 -18.80 12.33 -0.07
C LYS A 19 -18.20 13.50 -0.83
N THR A 20 -17.35 14.30 -0.18
CA THR A 20 -16.71 15.50 -0.75
C THR A 20 -15.29 15.25 -1.26
N GLN A 21 -14.79 14.01 -1.18
CA GLN A 21 -13.40 13.66 -1.45
C GLN A 21 -13.25 12.77 -2.68
N ASP A 22 -14.26 12.72 -3.56
CA ASP A 22 -14.30 11.96 -4.83
C ASP A 22 -13.99 10.45 -4.74
N PHE A 23 -13.90 9.91 -3.52
CA PHE A 23 -13.79 8.47 -3.32
C PHE A 23 -15.04 7.76 -3.83
N TYR A 24 -14.83 6.69 -4.59
CA TYR A 24 -15.89 5.75 -4.95
C TYR A 24 -15.71 4.43 -4.23
N LEU A 25 -16.84 3.78 -3.90
CA LEU A 25 -16.86 2.48 -3.23
C LEU A 25 -17.11 1.38 -4.26
N VAL A 26 -16.16 0.47 -4.41
CA VAL A 26 -16.35 -0.79 -5.13
C VAL A 26 -16.92 -1.82 -4.16
N LYS A 27 -18.23 -2.06 -4.26
CA LYS A 27 -18.92 -3.07 -3.44
C LYS A 27 -18.69 -4.46 -4.04
N THR A 28 -17.95 -5.31 -3.33
CA THR A 28 -17.84 -6.75 -3.63
C THR A 28 -18.32 -7.59 -2.45
N GLY A 29 -18.52 -8.89 -2.69
CA GLY A 29 -18.86 -9.86 -1.65
C GLY A 29 -17.70 -10.18 -0.69
N LEU A 30 -16.46 -10.06 -1.18
CA LEU A 30 -15.24 -10.34 -0.43
C LEU A 30 -14.72 -9.10 0.30
N ASP A 31 -13.99 -8.25 -0.41
CA ASP A 31 -13.21 -7.11 0.10
C ASP A 31 -13.70 -5.78 -0.51
N PRO A 32 -14.86 -5.24 -0.06
CA PRO A 32 -15.31 -3.92 -0.47
C PRO A 32 -14.21 -2.87 -0.24
N THR A 33 -13.97 -2.05 -1.26
CA THR A 33 -12.79 -1.15 -1.33
C THR A 33 -13.22 0.27 -1.68
N PHE A 34 -12.76 1.23 -0.91
CA PHE A 34 -12.82 2.65 -1.27
C PHE A 34 -11.60 3.03 -2.08
N VAL A 35 -11.80 3.78 -3.15
CA VAL A 35 -10.75 4.17 -4.08
C VAL A 35 -10.89 5.64 -4.44
N LEU A 36 -9.79 6.38 -4.40
CA LEU A 36 -9.64 7.72 -4.98
C LEU A 36 -8.53 7.66 -6.02
N LYS A 37 -8.85 8.04 -7.26
CA LYS A 37 -7.91 8.06 -8.36
C LYS A 37 -7.49 9.48 -8.66
N GLU A 38 -6.20 9.73 -8.54
CA GLU A 38 -5.56 10.97 -8.94
C GLU A 38 -4.71 10.70 -10.19
N LYS A 39 -4.23 11.79 -10.80
CA LYS A 39 -3.40 11.71 -12.00
C LYS A 39 -2.12 10.89 -11.79
N ASP A 40 -1.41 11.15 -10.69
CA ASP A 40 -0.08 10.58 -10.42
C ASP A 40 -0.11 9.41 -9.42
N HIS A 41 -1.23 9.18 -8.75
CA HIS A 41 -1.36 8.14 -7.73
C HIS A 41 -2.81 7.66 -7.54
N THR A 42 -2.97 6.51 -6.92
CA THR A 42 -4.27 6.01 -6.45
C THR A 42 -4.20 5.75 -4.95
N ILE A 43 -5.23 6.15 -4.23
CA ILE A 43 -5.42 5.90 -2.80
C ILE A 43 -6.50 4.83 -2.67
N SER A 44 -6.24 3.79 -1.90
CA SER A 44 -7.24 2.75 -1.63
C SER A 44 -7.18 2.23 -0.21
N PHE A 45 -8.31 1.73 0.27
CA PHE A 45 -8.40 0.93 1.48
C PHE A 45 -9.62 0.02 1.41
N PHE A 46 -9.51 -1.18 1.96
CA PHE A 46 -10.58 -2.17 1.92
C PHE A 46 -10.95 -2.64 3.32
N PHE A 47 -12.12 -3.28 3.36
CA PHE A 47 -12.64 -3.95 4.54
C PHE A 47 -12.87 -5.41 4.26
N ASN A 48 -12.67 -6.26 5.26
CA ASN A 48 -13.14 -7.64 5.23
C ASN A 48 -14.06 -7.87 6.44
N PHE A 49 -15.34 -8.13 6.17
CA PHE A 49 -16.32 -8.42 7.22
C PHE A 49 -16.43 -9.93 7.35
N LYS A 50 -15.96 -10.49 8.46
CA LYS A 50 -15.88 -11.94 8.64
C LYS A 50 -17.16 -12.48 9.25
N ASP A 51 -17.48 -13.73 8.93
CA ASP A 51 -18.71 -14.37 9.41
C ASP A 51 -18.63 -14.68 10.92
N VAL A 52 -17.41 -14.86 11.43
CA VAL A 52 -17.08 -15.02 12.85
C VAL A 52 -17.22 -13.73 13.67
N GLY A 53 -17.41 -12.58 13.01
CA GLY A 53 -17.83 -11.34 13.66
C GLY A 53 -16.81 -10.21 13.61
N GLU A 54 -15.58 -10.47 13.20
CA GLU A 54 -14.52 -9.48 13.10
C GLU A 54 -14.66 -8.59 11.85
N ILE A 55 -14.15 -7.36 11.97
CA ILE A 55 -13.97 -6.43 10.87
C ILE A 55 -12.47 -6.17 10.71
N ASP A 56 -11.93 -6.52 9.55
CA ASP A 56 -10.56 -6.21 9.15
C ASP A 56 -10.55 -4.96 8.28
N PHE A 57 -9.57 -4.07 8.50
CA PHE A 57 -9.40 -2.83 7.78
C PHE A 57 -7.95 -2.70 7.31
N SER A 58 -7.75 -2.47 6.02
CA SER A 58 -6.40 -2.50 5.44
C SER A 58 -5.51 -1.31 5.81
N LYS A 59 -6.07 -0.26 6.43
CA LYS A 59 -5.51 1.10 6.39
C LYS A 59 -5.28 1.61 4.97
N VAL A 60 -4.78 2.85 4.84
CA VAL A 60 -4.47 3.47 3.55
C VAL A 60 -3.37 2.70 2.82
N ARG A 61 -3.58 2.54 1.52
CA ARG A 61 -2.61 2.03 0.56
C ARG A 61 -2.46 3.01 -0.58
N LEU A 62 -1.23 3.18 -1.05
CA LEU A 62 -0.90 4.08 -2.15
C LEU A 62 -0.31 3.29 -3.33
N THR A 63 -0.84 3.58 -4.50
CA THR A 63 -0.24 3.24 -5.80
C THR A 63 0.40 4.51 -6.32
N LEU A 64 1.72 4.55 -6.47
CA LEU A 64 2.41 5.64 -7.15
C LEU A 64 2.56 5.23 -8.61
N ASN A 65 1.78 5.85 -9.51
CA ASN A 65 1.58 5.34 -10.87
C ASN A 65 2.91 5.16 -11.61
N VAL A 66 3.82 6.12 -11.50
CA VAL A 66 5.16 6.05 -12.13
C VAL A 66 6.00 4.86 -11.65
N VAL A 67 5.82 4.40 -10.41
CA VAL A 67 6.53 3.22 -9.88
C VAL A 67 5.86 1.94 -10.37
N GLU A 68 4.53 1.86 -10.23
CA GLU A 68 3.80 0.63 -10.56
C GLU A 68 3.65 0.39 -12.05
N GLU A 69 3.70 1.43 -12.90
CA GLU A 69 3.81 1.29 -14.35
C GLU A 69 5.09 0.53 -14.72
N ILE A 70 6.23 0.90 -14.13
CA ILE A 70 7.49 0.19 -14.34
C ILE A 70 7.40 -1.25 -13.82
N MET A 71 6.85 -1.46 -12.62
CA MET A 71 6.63 -2.81 -12.07
C MET A 71 5.74 -3.66 -12.98
N PHE A 72 4.72 -3.06 -13.59
CA PHE A 72 3.84 -3.74 -14.54
C PHE A 72 4.51 -4.04 -15.88
N GLU A 73 5.39 -3.16 -16.36
CA GLU A 73 6.17 -3.39 -17.59
C GLU A 73 7.10 -4.60 -17.45
N ILE A 74 7.81 -4.71 -16.33
CA ILE A 74 8.81 -5.78 -16.15
C ILE A 74 8.17 -7.16 -15.87
N LYS A 75 6.93 -7.18 -15.35
CA LYS A 75 6.09 -8.35 -15.00
C LYS A 75 6.79 -9.43 -14.17
N LEU A 76 6.33 -9.61 -12.94
CA LEU A 76 6.73 -10.73 -12.09
C LEU A 76 6.41 -12.05 -12.83
N PRO A 77 7.38 -12.98 -12.94
CA PRO A 77 7.12 -14.29 -13.53
C PRO A 77 5.97 -14.99 -12.83
N ASN A 78 5.14 -15.71 -13.58
CA ASN A 78 4.04 -16.53 -13.06
C ASN A 78 2.95 -15.79 -12.26
N GLN A 79 3.00 -14.45 -12.20
CA GLN A 79 1.95 -13.64 -11.61
C GLN A 79 0.79 -13.48 -12.60
N ASP A 80 -0.42 -13.79 -12.16
CA ASP A 80 -1.62 -13.49 -12.93
C ASP A 80 -2.02 -12.03 -12.72
N TYR A 81 -1.86 -11.23 -13.78
CA TYR A 81 -2.26 -9.82 -13.83
C TYR A 81 -3.69 -9.62 -14.35
N SER A 82 -4.41 -10.69 -14.72
CA SER A 82 -5.80 -10.61 -15.23
C SER A 82 -6.78 -10.01 -14.22
N THR A 83 -6.42 -10.10 -12.93
CA THR A 83 -7.21 -9.58 -11.81
C THR A 83 -7.00 -8.08 -11.58
N LEU A 84 -5.94 -7.47 -12.14
CA LEU A 84 -5.79 -6.02 -12.12
C LEU A 84 -6.88 -5.41 -12.98
N ASP A 85 -7.88 -4.86 -12.34
CA ASP A 85 -8.89 -4.05 -12.99
C ASP A 85 -8.66 -2.58 -12.66
N ASN A 86 -8.86 -1.71 -13.63
CA ASN A 86 -8.78 -0.25 -13.43
C ASN A 86 -9.88 0.27 -12.49
N LYS A 87 -10.49 -0.57 -11.64
CA LYS A 87 -11.59 -0.19 -10.75
C LYS A 87 -11.24 -0.42 -9.29
N LYS A 88 -10.60 -1.52 -8.94
CA LYS A 88 -10.41 -2.01 -7.57
C LYS A 88 -9.01 -2.53 -7.29
N TYR A 89 -8.51 -3.41 -8.16
CA TYR A 89 -7.26 -4.11 -7.90
C TYR A 89 -6.11 -3.37 -8.57
N PHE A 90 -5.34 -2.68 -7.73
CA PHE A 90 -4.15 -1.94 -8.13
C PHE A 90 -2.90 -2.62 -7.59
N LEU A 91 -1.80 -2.51 -8.33
CA LEU A 91 -0.50 -2.71 -7.72
C LEU A 91 -0.31 -1.65 -6.63
N ILE A 92 0.22 -2.05 -5.48
CA ILE A 92 0.41 -1.17 -4.33
C ILE A 92 1.90 -0.87 -4.21
N THR A 93 2.24 0.41 -4.07
CA THR A 93 3.62 0.85 -3.80
C THR A 93 3.90 0.89 -2.31
N ILE A 94 2.95 1.43 -1.54
CA ILE A 94 3.10 1.74 -0.12
C ILE A 94 1.86 1.28 0.63
N GLU A 95 2.06 0.69 1.80
CA GLU A 95 0.99 0.41 2.75
C GLU A 95 1.28 1.17 4.05
N ASP A 96 0.26 1.77 4.65
CA ASP A 96 0.41 2.33 5.98
C ASP A 96 0.56 1.21 7.00
N LYS A 97 1.82 0.91 7.33
CA LYS A 97 2.23 -0.01 8.40
C LYS A 97 2.67 0.74 9.66
N ILE A 98 2.68 2.07 9.63
CA ILE A 98 3.25 2.94 10.67
C ILE A 98 2.19 3.33 11.69
N SER A 99 0.97 3.66 11.23
CA SER A 99 -0.12 4.05 12.12
C SER A 99 -0.57 2.91 13.03
N VAL A 100 -0.87 3.23 14.28
CA VAL A 100 -1.17 2.23 15.32
C VAL A 100 -2.64 1.84 15.24
N MET A 101 -2.91 0.54 15.12
CA MET A 101 -4.27 0.00 15.18
C MET A 101 -4.83 0.07 16.62
N PRO A 102 -6.16 0.09 16.82
CA PRO A 102 -6.72 0.14 18.16
C PRO A 102 -6.39 -1.13 18.95
N GLU A 103 -6.37 -1.04 20.28
CA GLU A 103 -6.18 -2.20 21.16
C GLU A 103 -7.23 -3.29 20.85
N GLY A 104 -6.78 -4.55 20.84
CA GLY A 104 -7.63 -5.69 20.48
C GLY A 104 -7.71 -5.96 18.97
N TYR A 105 -7.18 -5.09 18.11
CA TYR A 105 -7.01 -5.37 16.70
C TYR A 105 -5.86 -6.37 16.47
N GLN A 106 -6.10 -7.39 15.65
CA GLN A 106 -5.06 -8.36 15.26
C GLN A 106 -4.89 -8.36 13.74
N SER A 107 -3.68 -8.08 13.24
CA SER A 107 -3.40 -8.06 11.79
C SER A 107 -3.76 -9.40 11.12
N GLY A 108 -4.50 -9.35 10.01
CA GLY A 108 -5.01 -10.53 9.31
C GLY A 108 -6.23 -11.20 9.96
N ILE A 109 -6.56 -10.85 11.21
CA ILE A 109 -7.74 -11.32 11.93
C ILE A 109 -8.83 -10.24 11.96
N GLY A 110 -8.48 -9.00 12.30
CA GLY A 110 -9.39 -7.86 12.41
C GLY A 110 -9.69 -7.50 13.86
N TYR A 111 -10.72 -6.69 14.06
CA TYR A 111 -11.24 -6.30 15.36
C TYR A 111 -12.56 -7.02 15.63
N ASN A 112 -12.70 -7.66 16.80
CA ASN A 112 -13.94 -8.35 17.15
C ASN A 112 -15.06 -7.35 17.47
N VAL A 113 -16.21 -7.53 16.81
CA VAL A 113 -17.37 -6.64 16.95
C VAL A 113 -18.61 -7.47 17.27
N GLU A 114 -18.95 -7.61 18.52
CA GLU A 114 -20.13 -8.35 18.99
C GLU A 114 -21.28 -7.41 19.35
N THR A 115 -20.94 -6.23 19.89
CA THR A 115 -21.88 -5.23 20.40
C THR A 115 -21.93 -3.97 19.54
N GLN A 116 -22.97 -3.15 19.73
CA GLN A 116 -23.07 -1.83 19.08
C GLN A 116 -21.96 -0.88 19.55
N GLU A 117 -21.60 -0.93 20.83
CA GLU A 117 -20.51 -0.11 21.38
C GLU A 117 -19.17 -0.38 20.70
N GLN A 118 -18.83 -1.66 20.46
CA GLN A 118 -17.62 -2.05 19.74
C GLN A 118 -17.66 -1.61 18.27
N LEU A 119 -18.84 -1.68 17.64
CA LEU A 119 -19.03 -1.23 16.26
C LEU A 119 -18.83 0.28 16.16
N ASP A 120 -19.42 1.05 17.07
CA ASP A 120 -19.30 2.50 17.15
C ASP A 120 -17.85 2.90 17.40
N PHE A 121 -17.20 2.27 18.38
CA PHE A 121 -15.79 2.50 18.70
C PHE A 121 -14.89 2.28 17.47
N PHE A 122 -14.99 1.11 16.84
CA PHE A 122 -14.12 0.77 15.72
C PHE A 122 -14.39 1.66 14.50
N THR A 123 -15.66 1.97 14.22
CA THR A 123 -16.05 2.88 13.13
C THR A 123 -15.50 4.30 13.38
N ASN A 124 -15.63 4.82 14.60
CA ASN A 124 -15.11 6.14 14.95
C ASN A 124 -13.58 6.18 14.92
N TRP A 125 -12.91 5.08 15.30
CA TRP A 125 -11.46 4.97 15.15
C TRP A 125 -11.04 5.07 13.68
N ILE A 126 -11.73 4.35 12.76
CA ILE A 126 -11.45 4.43 11.31
C ILE A 126 -11.64 5.86 10.80
N ILE A 127 -12.74 6.51 11.16
CA ILE A 127 -13.02 7.90 10.75
C ILE A 127 -11.91 8.83 11.23
N ASN A 128 -11.57 8.77 12.53
CA ASN A 128 -10.51 9.60 13.10
C ASN A 128 -9.13 9.32 12.46
N TYR A 129 -8.83 8.06 12.12
CA TYR A 129 -7.63 7.69 11.38
C TYR A 129 -7.62 8.36 9.99
N LEU A 130 -8.71 8.24 9.22
CA LEU A 130 -8.81 8.82 7.87
C LEU A 130 -8.73 10.35 7.90
N GLU A 131 -9.27 11.02 8.92
CA GLU A 131 -9.23 12.48 9.05
C GLU A 131 -7.88 13.03 9.53
N LYS A 132 -7.08 12.20 10.20
CA LYS A 132 -5.80 12.60 10.82
C LYS A 132 -4.62 11.84 10.22
N GLU A 133 -4.23 10.73 10.82
CA GLU A 133 -3.00 10.02 10.49
C GLU A 133 -2.97 9.53 9.04
N GLY A 134 -4.07 8.95 8.54
CA GLY A 134 -4.19 8.52 7.15
C GLY A 134 -4.06 9.69 6.17
N LYS A 135 -4.64 10.85 6.48
CA LYS A 135 -4.52 12.06 5.66
C LYS A 135 -3.09 12.58 5.60
N GLU A 136 -2.40 12.66 6.74
CA GLU A 136 -0.99 13.07 6.78
C GLU A 136 -0.08 12.03 6.11
N PHE A 137 -0.40 10.74 6.23
CA PHE A 137 0.30 9.66 5.54
C PHE A 137 0.21 9.82 4.02
N ILE A 138 -0.99 10.03 3.48
CA ILE A 138 -1.23 10.30 2.05
C ILE A 138 -0.39 11.51 1.61
N LYS A 139 -0.52 12.62 2.32
CA LYS A 139 0.19 13.87 1.99
C LYS A 139 1.71 13.69 1.99
N LYS A 140 2.25 12.92 2.94
CA LYS A 140 3.69 12.66 3.04
C LYS A 140 4.17 11.77 1.90
N PHE A 141 3.51 10.64 1.66
CA PHE A 141 4.05 9.55 0.84
C PHE A 141 3.57 9.51 -0.62
N THR A 142 2.72 10.45 -1.02
CA THR A 142 2.45 10.71 -2.45
C THR A 142 3.61 11.42 -3.17
N TYR A 143 4.58 11.96 -2.41
CA TYR A 143 5.80 12.57 -2.93
C TYR A 143 7.00 11.63 -2.79
N LEU A 144 7.56 11.18 -3.91
CA LEU A 144 8.62 10.15 -3.95
C LEU A 144 9.88 10.47 -3.12
N PRO A 145 10.41 11.71 -3.10
CA PRO A 145 11.54 12.02 -2.22
C PRO A 145 11.28 11.81 -0.73
N ASN A 146 10.03 11.97 -0.26
CA ASN A 146 9.69 11.62 1.13
C ASN A 146 9.72 10.11 1.37
N VAL A 147 9.35 9.32 0.36
CA VAL A 147 9.43 7.85 0.40
C VAL A 147 10.90 7.42 0.48
N LEU A 148 11.76 7.99 -0.37
CA LEU A 148 13.19 7.71 -0.35
C LEU A 148 13.83 8.09 0.99
N LYS A 149 13.47 9.25 1.56
CA LYS A 149 13.97 9.67 2.88
C LYS A 149 13.57 8.69 3.99
N GLU A 150 12.36 8.15 3.94
CA GLU A 150 11.94 7.14 4.93
C GLU A 150 12.63 5.80 4.69
N MET A 151 12.90 5.40 3.43
CA MET A 151 13.73 4.23 3.12
C MET A 151 15.14 4.36 3.71
N ASP A 152 15.78 5.52 3.54
CA ASP A 152 17.09 5.81 4.11
C ASP A 152 17.09 5.72 5.64
N LYS A 153 16.03 6.23 6.28
CA LYS A 153 15.86 6.15 7.73
C LYS A 153 15.68 4.71 8.19
N LEU A 154 14.87 3.91 7.51
CA LEU A 154 14.69 2.49 7.83
C LEU A 154 16.02 1.75 7.75
N GLU A 155 16.80 1.99 6.69
CA GLU A 155 18.13 1.37 6.52
C GLU A 155 19.09 1.79 7.64
N HIS A 156 19.10 3.08 8.02
CA HIS A 156 19.89 3.59 9.14
C HIS A 156 19.52 2.92 10.47
N ASP A 157 18.22 2.66 10.68
CA ASP A 157 17.68 2.01 11.87
C ASP A 157 17.85 0.46 11.82
N GLY A 158 18.52 -0.09 10.79
CA GLY A 158 18.71 -1.53 10.62
C GLY A 158 17.44 -2.28 10.19
N LYS A 159 16.45 -1.57 9.66
CA LYS A 159 15.16 -2.08 9.21
C LYS A 159 15.12 -2.23 7.69
N TYR A 160 14.21 -3.08 7.22
CA TYR A 160 13.96 -3.29 5.79
C TYR A 160 12.94 -2.28 5.25
N TRP A 161 13.05 -1.96 3.95
CA TRP A 161 12.10 -1.07 3.30
C TRP A 161 10.67 -1.62 3.25
N ASN A 162 10.46 -2.92 3.49
CA ASN A 162 9.14 -3.53 3.56
C ASN A 162 8.28 -3.03 4.75
N GLU A 163 8.87 -2.32 5.71
CA GLU A 163 8.10 -1.58 6.73
C GLU A 163 7.33 -0.38 6.14
N LEU A 164 7.57 -0.01 4.87
CA LEU A 164 6.83 1.01 4.14
C LEU A 164 6.34 0.52 2.78
N LEU A 165 7.27 -0.03 1.99
CA LEU A 165 7.02 -0.49 0.63
C LEU A 165 6.27 -1.83 0.64
N ALA A 166 5.34 -1.99 -0.29
CA ALA A 166 4.51 -3.17 -0.40
C ALA A 166 5.17 -4.29 -1.23
N GLY A 167 4.67 -5.50 -1.05
CA GLY A 167 5.18 -6.71 -1.71
C GLY A 167 6.05 -7.59 -0.81
N GLY A 168 6.24 -8.84 -1.23
CA GLY A 168 7.08 -9.81 -0.55
C GLY A 168 8.56 -9.53 -0.88
N PRO A 169 9.08 -9.94 -2.03
CA PRO A 169 10.40 -9.49 -2.51
C PRO A 169 10.35 -8.20 -3.35
N GLU A 170 9.18 -7.85 -3.87
CA GLU A 170 8.99 -6.75 -4.83
C GLU A 170 9.23 -5.37 -4.19
N PHE A 171 9.20 -5.26 -2.86
CA PHE A 171 9.52 -4.01 -2.18
C PHE A 171 10.95 -3.54 -2.49
N LEU A 172 11.88 -4.49 -2.71
CA LEU A 172 13.27 -4.18 -3.08
C LEU A 172 13.32 -3.49 -4.45
N PHE A 173 12.44 -3.91 -5.36
CA PHE A 173 12.40 -3.48 -6.75
C PHE A 173 11.79 -2.09 -6.82
N ARG A 174 10.68 -1.89 -6.10
CA ARG A 174 10.10 -0.56 -5.86
C ARG A 174 11.12 0.39 -5.27
N GLY A 175 11.91 -0.06 -4.30
CA GLY A 175 12.97 0.75 -3.70
C GLY A 175 14.00 1.25 -4.73
N LEU A 176 14.45 0.38 -5.64
CA LEU A 176 15.38 0.78 -6.71
C LEU A 176 14.76 1.73 -7.73
N ILE A 177 13.49 1.48 -8.12
CA ILE A 177 12.75 2.39 -9.00
C ILE A 177 12.65 3.78 -8.38
N ILE A 178 12.25 3.85 -7.10
CA ILE A 178 12.12 5.10 -6.34
C ILE A 178 13.47 5.82 -6.25
N SER A 179 14.55 5.08 -5.92
CA SER A 179 15.92 5.62 -5.84
C SER A 179 16.36 6.21 -7.19
N LYS A 180 16.13 5.52 -8.33
CA LYS A 180 16.39 6.10 -9.67
C LYS A 180 15.55 7.33 -9.98
N LEU A 181 14.25 7.27 -9.76
CA LEU A 181 13.34 8.39 -10.05
C LEU A 181 13.69 9.65 -9.25
N CYS A 182 14.33 9.48 -8.10
CA CYS A 182 14.79 10.56 -7.25
C CYS A 182 16.25 10.99 -7.50
N ASN A 183 16.94 10.47 -8.53
CA ASN A 183 18.36 10.76 -8.76
C ASN A 183 19.25 10.54 -7.51
N ASP A 184 18.97 9.49 -6.75
CA ASP A 184 19.61 9.22 -5.47
C ASP A 184 21.11 8.91 -5.62
N GLU A 185 21.97 9.70 -4.97
CA GLU A 185 23.42 9.50 -4.94
C GLU A 185 23.83 8.12 -4.39
N LYS A 186 22.98 7.50 -3.57
CA LYS A 186 23.21 6.17 -2.99
C LYS A 186 22.69 5.02 -3.86
N TYR A 187 22.18 5.29 -5.06
CA TYR A 187 21.56 4.26 -5.90
C TYR A 187 22.46 3.04 -6.11
N GLU A 188 23.75 3.23 -6.40
CA GLU A 188 24.66 2.11 -6.64
C GLU A 188 24.84 1.23 -5.39
N ASN A 189 24.88 1.84 -4.20
CA ASN A 189 24.93 1.09 -2.94
C ASN A 189 23.65 0.27 -2.71
N LYS A 190 22.50 0.87 -3.00
CA LYS A 190 21.19 0.20 -2.91
C LYS A 190 21.06 -0.94 -3.91
N LEU A 191 21.58 -0.76 -5.12
CA LEU A 191 21.62 -1.81 -6.14
C LEU A 191 22.45 -3.01 -5.67
N LEU A 192 23.62 -2.76 -5.09
CA LEU A 192 24.47 -3.81 -4.52
C LEU A 192 23.80 -4.52 -3.33
N TYR A 193 23.15 -3.76 -2.45
CA TYR A 193 22.37 -4.29 -1.33
C TYR A 193 21.26 -5.23 -1.81
N VAL A 194 20.41 -4.79 -2.74
CA VAL A 194 19.36 -5.63 -3.32
C VAL A 194 19.94 -6.88 -3.98
N LYS A 195 21.01 -6.74 -4.77
CA LYS A 195 21.69 -7.88 -5.40
C LYS A 195 22.19 -8.90 -4.38
N SER A 196 22.65 -8.45 -3.21
CA SER A 196 23.12 -9.33 -2.13
C SER A 196 21.98 -10.15 -1.51
N LEU A 197 20.81 -9.53 -1.30
CA LEU A 197 19.62 -10.20 -0.74
C LEU A 197 19.03 -11.22 -1.72
N LEU A 198 19.05 -10.90 -3.01
CA LEU A 198 18.52 -11.78 -4.06
C LEU A 198 19.33 -13.07 -4.25
N LYS A 199 20.62 -13.12 -3.87
CA LYS A 199 21.44 -14.33 -3.98
C LYS A 199 20.88 -15.52 -3.19
N SER A 200 20.13 -15.25 -2.14
CA SER A 200 19.45 -16.27 -1.31
C SER A 200 18.00 -16.54 -1.74
N MET A 201 17.54 -15.98 -2.85
CA MET A 201 16.15 -16.08 -3.32
C MET A 201 16.02 -16.97 -4.55
N ALA A 202 14.78 -17.36 -4.88
CA ALA A 202 14.51 -18.22 -6.03
C ALA A 202 14.96 -17.60 -7.36
N ASP A 203 15.36 -18.45 -8.31
CA ASP A 203 15.90 -18.05 -9.64
C ASP A 203 14.97 -17.12 -10.43
N GLU A 204 13.66 -17.21 -10.21
CA GLU A 204 12.67 -16.35 -10.85
C GLU A 204 12.85 -14.86 -10.50
N TYR A 205 13.29 -14.54 -9.27
CA TYR A 205 13.55 -13.16 -8.86
C TYR A 205 14.83 -12.61 -9.46
N LEU A 206 15.82 -13.45 -9.77
CA LEU A 206 17.03 -13.02 -10.49
C LEU A 206 16.69 -12.60 -11.92
N THR A 207 15.89 -13.42 -12.62
CA THR A 207 15.42 -13.06 -13.97
C THR A 207 14.59 -11.78 -13.94
N TYR A 208 13.73 -11.64 -12.94
CA TYR A 208 12.90 -10.44 -12.76
C TYR A 208 13.76 -9.20 -12.46
N PHE A 209 14.80 -9.34 -11.65
CA PHE A 209 15.74 -8.27 -11.30
C PHE A 209 16.56 -7.80 -12.50
N GLU A 210 17.02 -8.69 -13.37
CA GLU A 210 17.77 -8.28 -14.58
C GLU A 210 16.89 -7.47 -15.54
N LYS A 211 15.61 -7.82 -15.69
CA LYS A 211 14.65 -6.99 -16.44
C LYS A 211 14.50 -5.60 -15.84
N LEU A 212 14.39 -5.51 -14.53
CA LEU A 212 14.33 -4.23 -13.82
C LEU A 212 15.59 -3.41 -14.11
N LYS A 213 16.77 -3.99 -13.91
CA LYS A 213 18.05 -3.30 -14.12
C LYS A 213 18.13 -2.72 -15.53
N PHE A 214 17.82 -3.51 -16.56
CA PHE A 214 17.79 -3.04 -17.95
C PHE A 214 16.80 -1.89 -18.14
N ARG A 215 15.60 -1.98 -17.53
CA ARG A 215 14.60 -0.92 -17.60
C ARG A 215 15.04 0.38 -16.91
N LEU A 216 15.85 0.28 -15.86
CA LEU A 216 16.37 1.41 -15.09
C LEU A 216 17.56 2.12 -15.75
N GLU A 217 18.28 1.49 -16.69
CA GLU A 217 19.43 2.09 -17.39
C GLU A 217 19.06 3.36 -18.17
N ASN A 218 17.84 3.42 -18.70
CA ASN A 218 17.33 4.55 -19.50
C ASN A 218 16.20 5.31 -18.78
N LEU A 219 16.05 5.11 -17.47
CA LEU A 219 15.02 5.81 -16.70
C LEU A 219 15.53 7.21 -16.31
N GLU A 220 14.94 8.23 -16.93
CA GLU A 220 15.19 9.61 -16.54
C GLU A 220 14.65 9.90 -15.13
N PRO A 221 15.44 10.56 -14.27
CA PRO A 221 14.95 11.00 -12.97
C PRO A 221 13.77 11.96 -13.11
N LYS A 222 12.77 11.82 -12.21
CA LYS A 222 11.66 12.77 -12.07
C LYS A 222 11.99 13.90 -11.09
N TYR A 223 12.89 13.64 -10.14
CA TYR A 223 13.33 14.59 -9.13
C TYR A 223 14.86 14.65 -9.09
N ASN A 224 15.38 15.85 -8.85
CA ASN A 224 16.79 16.11 -8.57
C ASN A 224 16.87 16.59 -7.12
N ILE A 225 17.27 15.71 -6.21
CA ILE A 225 17.34 15.96 -4.76
C ILE A 225 18.76 15.82 -4.23
#